data_AF-A0A523K5V7-F1
#
_entry.id   AF-A0A523K5V7-F1
#
_cell.length_a   1.000
_cell.length_b   1.000
_cell.length_c   1.000
_cell.angle_alpha   90.00
_cell.angle_beta   90.00
_cell.angle_gamma   90.00
#
_symmetry.space_group_name_H-M   'P 1'
#
loop_
_entity.id
_entity.type
_entity.pdbx_description
1 polymer ?
#
loop_
_entity_poly.entity_id
_entity_poly.type
_entity_poly.pdbx_seq_one_letter_code
_entity_poly.pdbx_strand_id
1 'polypeptide(L)' 'MEEVKIDRAAMGRLAKALVFICGSDDPTTVALKAAAESGSEQDIKKARTLFLRLKPGDRRAALTMLAD' A
#
# COMPACT_ATOMS: atom_id res chain seq x y z
N MET A 1 8.14 -10.82 13.70
CA MET A 1 7.37 -9.97 12.77
C MET A 1 6.88 -10.90 11.68
N GLU A 2 5.66 -11.42 11.83
CA GLU A 2 5.02 -12.17 10.76
C GLU A 2 5.07 -11.26 9.54
N GLU A 3 5.76 -11.69 8.48
CA GLU A 3 5.71 -10.98 7.23
C GLU A 3 4.26 -11.02 6.80
N VAL A 4 3.53 -9.94 7.08
CA VAL A 4 2.25 -9.65 6.44
C VAL A 4 2.60 -9.71 4.96
N LYS A 5 2.31 -10.85 4.34
CA LYS A 5 2.38 -11.00 2.90
C LYS A 5 1.35 -10.02 2.40
N ILE A 6 1.81 -8.83 2.06
CA ILE A 6 0.96 -7.88 1.37
C ILE A 6 0.83 -8.46 -0.03
N ASP A 7 -0.05 -9.45 -0.15
CA ASP A 7 -0.34 -10.12 -1.39
C ASP A 7 -0.98 -9.12 -2.36
N ARG A 8 -0.96 -9.44 -3.65
CA ARG A 8 -1.50 -8.57 -4.72
C ARG A 8 -2.87 -7.98 -4.38
N ALA A 9 -3.77 -8.78 -3.77
CA ALA A 9 -5.08 -8.34 -3.34
C ALA A 9 -5.03 -7.31 -2.20
N ALA A 10 -4.14 -7.50 -1.21
CA ALA A 10 -3.93 -6.55 -0.12
C ALA A 10 -3.33 -5.23 -0.62
N MET A 11 -2.41 -5.29 -1.60
CA MET A 11 -1.84 -4.09 -2.25
C MET A 11 -2.94 -3.22 -2.88
N GLY A 12 -3.90 -3.84 -3.57
CA GLY A 12 -5.00 -3.10 -4.20
C GLY A 12 -5.95 -2.45 -3.18
N ARG A 13 -6.18 -3.10 -2.04
CA ARG A 13 -6.99 -2.51 -0.95
C ARG A 13 -6.24 -1.38 -0.25
N LEU A 14 -4.94 -1.55 0.02
CA LEU A 14 -4.07 -0.49 0.56
C LEU A 14 -4.03 0.73 -0.35
N ALA A 15 -3.93 0.53 -1.68
CA ALA A 15 -3.95 1.62 -2.64
C ALA A 15 -5.23 2.45 -2.50
N LYS A 16 -6.41 1.81 -2.44
CA LYS A 16 -7.69 2.51 -2.26
C LYS A 16 -7.75 3.30 -0.95
N ALA A 17 -7.28 2.73 0.16
CA ALA A 17 -7.23 3.43 1.44
C ALA A 17 -6.29 4.65 1.38
N LEU A 18 -5.12 4.52 0.75
CA LEU A 18 -4.19 5.63 0.60
C LEU A 18 -4.66 6.71 -0.38
N VAL A 19 -5.46 6.38 -1.41
CA VAL A 19 -6.11 7.40 -2.23
C VAL A 19 -6.94 8.35 -1.34
N PHE A 20 -7.64 7.81 -0.34
CA PHE A 20 -8.45 8.60 0.58
C PHE A 20 -7.61 9.41 1.58
N ILE A 21 -6.47 8.87 2.04
CA ILE A 21 -5.63 9.48 3.08
C ILE A 21 -4.60 10.46 2.50
N CYS A 22 -3.83 10.00 1.51
CA CYS A 22 -2.70 10.73 0.92
C CYS A 22 -3.02 11.33 -0.46
N GLY A 23 -4.07 10.86 -1.12
CA GLY A 23 -4.44 11.28 -2.46
C GLY A 23 -4.04 10.29 -3.56
N SER A 24 -4.63 10.44 -4.73
CA SER A 24 -4.38 9.62 -5.93
C SER A 24 -2.98 9.76 -6.50
N ASP A 25 -2.38 10.94 -6.33
CA ASP A 25 -1.09 11.31 -6.90
C ASP A 25 0.08 11.04 -5.94
N ASP A 26 -0.18 10.52 -4.74
CA ASP A 26 0.89 10.15 -3.82
C ASP A 26 1.71 8.99 -4.42
N PRO A 27 3.06 9.08 -4.42
CA PRO A 27 3.91 8.06 -5.02
C PRO A 27 3.71 6.67 -4.41
N THR A 28 3.30 6.58 -3.14
CA THR A 28 3.00 5.31 -2.47
C THR A 28 1.69 4.72 -2.95
N THR A 29 0.66 5.55 -3.13
CA THR A 29 -0.64 5.16 -3.70
C THR A 29 -0.45 4.59 -5.10
N VAL A 30 0.30 5.30 -5.96
CA VAL A 30 0.57 4.86 -7.33
C VAL A 30 1.36 3.56 -7.35
N ALA A 31 2.39 3.43 -6.51
CA ALA A 31 3.19 2.21 -6.43
C ALA A 31 2.37 1.00 -5.95
N LEU A 32 1.49 1.18 -4.97
CA LEU A 32 0.61 0.10 -4.49
C LEU A 32 -0.42 -0.32 -5.53
N LYS A 33 -0.98 0.63 -6.27
CA LYS A 33 -1.87 0.34 -7.40
C LYS A 33 -1.13 -0.44 -8.50
N ALA A 34 0.04 0.05 -8.90
CA ALA A 34 0.88 -0.62 -9.89
C ALA A 34 1.29 -2.04 -9.46
N ALA A 35 1.67 -2.23 -8.19
CA ALA A 35 1.97 -3.56 -7.64
C ALA A 35 0.75 -4.49 -7.66
N ALA A 36 -0.45 -3.96 -7.39
CA ALA A 36 -1.70 -4.71 -7.48
C ALA A 36 -2.08 -5.07 -8.93
N GLU A 37 -1.78 -4.21 -9.90
CA GLU A 37 -2.08 -4.44 -11.32
C GLU A 37 -1.06 -5.38 -11.97
N SER A 38 0.24 -5.10 -11.79
CA SER A 38 1.37 -5.84 -12.36
C SER A 38 1.54 -7.23 -11.73
N GLY A 39 1.43 -7.35 -10.41
CA GLY A 39 1.74 -8.59 -9.69
C GLY A 39 3.23 -8.97 -9.70
N SER A 40 4.11 -8.13 -10.26
CA SER A 40 5.56 -8.32 -10.23
C SER A 40 6.12 -8.20 -8.82
N GLU A 41 7.00 -9.13 -8.43
CA GLU A 41 7.71 -9.08 -7.16
C GLU A 41 8.51 -7.78 -6.99
N GLN A 42 9.02 -7.21 -8.08
CA GLN A 42 9.76 -5.94 -8.02
C GLN A 42 8.85 -4.78 -7.61
N ASP A 43 7.64 -4.71 -8.18
CA ASP A 43 6.67 -3.66 -7.86
C ASP A 43 6.13 -3.83 -6.44
N ILE A 44 5.87 -5.07 -6.02
CA ILE A 44 5.47 -5.41 -4.65
C ILE A 44 6.53 -4.95 -3.64
N LYS A 45 7.82 -5.24 -3.90
CA LYS A 45 8.91 -4.81 -3.02
C LYS A 45 9.06 -3.29 -2.96
N LYS A 46 8.94 -2.61 -4.11
CA LYS A 46 8.98 -1.14 -4.19
C LYS A 46 7.82 -0.51 -3.42
N ALA A 47 6.60 -0.98 -3.65
CA ALA A 47 5.40 -0.47 -3.00
C ALA A 47 5.45 -0.68 -1.48
N ARG A 48 5.88 -1.87 -1.01
CA ARG A 48 6.11 -2.13 0.43
C ARG A 48 7.13 -1.18 1.03
N THR A 49 8.23 -0.90 0.32
CA THR A 49 9.26 0.03 0.79
C THR A 49 8.73 1.45 0.91
N LEU A 50 7.97 1.93 -0.07
CA LEU A 50 7.32 3.24 -0.02
C LEU A 50 6.28 3.30 1.09
N PHE A 51 5.46 2.26 1.24
CA PHE A 51 4.50 2.14 2.33
C PHE A 51 5.18 2.23 3.69
N LEU A 52 6.32 1.57 3.90
CA LEU A 52 7.07 1.67 5.14
C LEU A 52 7.72 3.06 5.36
N ARG A 53 7.93 3.85 4.31
CA ARG A 53 8.46 5.23 4.43
C ARG A 53 7.39 6.28 4.72
N LEU A 54 6.11 5.97 4.54
CA LEU A 54 5.01 6.86 4.92
C LEU A 54 5.04 7.20 6.41
N LYS A 55 4.43 8.33 6.76
CA LYS A 55 4.30 8.74 8.16
C LYS A 55 3.57 7.65 8.94
N PRO A 56 3.95 7.39 10.21
CA PRO A 56 3.29 6.38 11.03
C PRO A 56 1.77 6.54 11.12
N GLY A 57 1.26 7.78 11.13
CA GLY A 57 -0.17 8.09 11.12
C GLY A 57 -0.88 7.58 9.87
N ASP A 58 -0.36 7.90 8.68
CA ASP A 58 -0.95 7.53 7.40
C ASP A 58 -0.96 6.00 7.20
N ARG A 59 0.14 5.33 7.58
CA ARG A 59 0.22 3.85 7.55
C ARG A 59 -0.82 3.22 8.46
N ARG A 60 -0.97 3.74 9.68
CA ARG A 60 -1.92 3.20 10.66
C ARG A 60 -3.35 3.44 10.21
N ALA A 61 -3.66 4.62 9.69
CA ALA A 61 -4.97 4.92 9.11
C ALA A 61 -5.31 3.97 7.95
N ALA A 62 -4.36 3.74 7.03
CA ALA A 62 -4.54 2.82 5.92
C ALA A 62 -4.78 1.36 6.39
N LEU A 63 -4.06 0.90 7.41
CA LEU A 63 -4.26 -0.43 8.00
C LEU A 63 -5.59 -0.55 8.75
N THR A 64 -6.02 0.50 9.45
CA THR A 64 -7.34 0.53 10.13
C THR A 64 -8.48 0.42 9.12
N MET A 65 -8.39 1.10 7.96
CA MET A 65 -9.39 0.99 6.89
C MET A 65 -9.46 -0.41 6.23
N LEU A 66 -8.49 -1.30 6.49
CA LEU A 66 -8.52 -2.69 6.00
C LEU A 66 -9.09 -3.68 7.02
N ALA A 67 -9.14 -3.28 8.29
CA ALA A 67 -9.69 -4.08 9.37
C ALA A 67 -11.22 -3.91 9.49
N ASP A 68 -11.78 -2.94 8.76
CA ASP A 68 -13.21 -2.67 8.59
C ASP A 68 -13.72 -3.34 7.30
#